data_AF-A0AAU5PEA7-F1
#
_entry.id   AF-A0AAU5PEA7-F1
#
_cell.length_a   1.000
_cell.length_b   1.000
_cell.length_c   1.000
_cell.angle_alpha   90.00
_cell.angle_beta   90.00
_cell.angle_gamma   90.00
#
_symmetry.space_group_name_H-M   'P 1'
#
loop_
_entity.id
_entity.type
_entity.pdbx_description
1 polymer ?
#
loop_
_entity_poly.entity_id
_entity_poly.type
_entity_poly.pdbx_seq_one_letter_code
_entity_poly.pdbx_strand_id
1 'polypeptide(L)'
;MDDTTPRVELTPAAEDLLRQLHSVHGPLMFHQSGGCCDGSAPMCYPEGEFRTGGSDVLLAELEVDGVAEPVSFWISRSQYEVWSHTRLIVDVVAGRGSGFSLEAPEGVRFLTRSRVVGA
;
A
#
# COMPACT_ATOMS: atom_id res chain seq x y z
N MET A 1 10.60 16.28 -19.49
CA MET A 1 9.52 16.67 -18.55
C MET A 1 8.48 15.58 -18.66
N ASP A 2 8.51 14.61 -17.74
CA ASP A 2 7.40 13.67 -17.54
C ASP A 2 7.55 13.12 -16.11
N ASP A 3 7.28 13.99 -15.14
CA ASP A 3 7.25 13.67 -13.69
C ASP A 3 5.82 13.35 -13.26
N THR A 4 5.06 12.67 -14.13
CA THR A 4 3.65 12.33 -13.92
C THR A 4 3.44 10.83 -13.66
N THR A 5 4.52 10.05 -13.58
CA THR A 5 4.36 8.62 -13.32
C THR A 5 4.11 8.37 -11.84
N PRO A 6 3.06 7.60 -11.47
CA PRO A 6 2.76 7.33 -10.06
C PRO A 6 3.95 6.73 -9.33
N ARG A 7 4.22 7.23 -8.12
CA ARG A 7 5.24 6.63 -7.22
C ARG A 7 4.84 5.23 -6.76
N VAL A 8 3.53 4.95 -6.80
CA VAL A 8 2.91 3.68 -6.42
C VAL A 8 1.91 3.29 -7.50
N GLU A 9 2.01 2.07 -8.00
CA GLU A 9 1.09 1.45 -8.97
C GLU A 9 0.39 0.26 -8.30
N LEU A 10 -0.84 -0.05 -8.71
CA LEU A 10 -1.60 -1.21 -8.25
C LEU A 10 -1.68 -2.26 -9.36
N THR A 11 -1.57 -3.55 -9.02
CA THR A 11 -1.96 -4.61 -9.96
C THR A 11 -3.48 -4.75 -9.99
N PRO A 12 -4.07 -5.29 -11.08
CA PRO A 12 -5.52 -5.53 -11.13
C PRO A 12 -6.03 -6.38 -9.96
N ALA A 13 -5.23 -7.35 -9.50
CA ALA A 13 -5.57 -8.17 -8.33
C ALA A 13 -5.61 -7.35 -7.03
N ALA A 14 -4.72 -6.36 -6.88
CA ALA A 14 -4.74 -5.44 -5.74
C ALA A 14 -5.96 -4.52 -5.78
N GLU A 15 -6.31 -4.00 -6.96
CA GLU A 15 -7.53 -3.19 -7.14
C GLU A 15 -8.80 -3.98 -6.82
N ASP A 16 -8.90 -5.22 -7.30
CA ASP A 16 -10.05 -6.09 -7.04
C ASP A 16 -10.22 -6.35 -5.54
N LEU A 17 -9.12 -6.65 -4.84
CA LEU A 17 -9.14 -6.86 -3.39
C LEU A 17 -9.49 -5.56 -2.64
N LEU A 18 -8.97 -4.42 -3.07
CA LEU A 18 -9.32 -3.12 -2.47
C LEU A 18 -10.80 -2.79 -2.61
N ARG A 19 -11.41 -3.06 -3.77
CA ARG A 19 -12.86 -2.92 -3.95
C ARG A 19 -13.65 -3.81 -2.99
N GLN A 20 -13.22 -5.06 -2.84
CA GLN A 20 -13.87 -5.99 -1.90
C GLN A 20 -13.76 -5.49 -0.46
N LEU A 21 -12.54 -5.15 -0.01
CA LEU A 21 -12.31 -4.65 1.33
C LEU A 21 -13.06 -3.35 1.60
N HIS A 22 -13.09 -2.43 0.64
CA HIS A 22 -13.81 -1.15 0.77
C HIS A 22 -15.32 -1.38 0.91
N SER A 23 -15.89 -2.32 0.15
CA SER A 23 -17.32 -2.63 0.24
C SER A 23 -17.75 -3.13 1.63
N VAL A 24 -16.82 -3.71 2.40
CA VAL A 24 -17.07 -4.27 3.73
C VAL A 24 -16.68 -3.28 4.84
N HIS A 25 -15.56 -2.58 4.68
CA HIS A 25 -14.92 -1.78 5.74
C HIS A 25 -15.04 -0.27 5.54
N GLY A 26 -15.44 0.19 4.35
CA GLY A 26 -15.45 1.60 3.98
C GLY A 26 -14.07 2.10 3.53
N PRO A 27 -13.78 3.41 3.70
CA PRO A 27 -12.52 4.02 3.26
C PRO A 27 -11.30 3.29 3.80
N LEU A 28 -10.27 3.15 2.96
CA LEU A 28 -9.08 2.34 3.23
C LEU A 28 -7.80 3.18 3.18
N MET A 29 -6.78 2.73 3.90
CA MET A 29 -5.42 3.24 3.85
C MET A 29 -4.39 2.11 3.87
N PHE A 30 -3.23 2.36 3.28
CA PHE A 30 -2.04 1.53 3.44
C PHE A 30 -1.03 2.18 4.37
N HIS A 31 -0.36 1.36 5.16
CA HIS A 31 0.87 1.74 5.85
C HIS A 31 1.97 0.72 5.62
N GLN A 32 3.13 1.20 5.21
CA GLN A 32 4.32 0.39 5.04
C GLN A 32 5.41 0.83 6.01
N SER A 33 5.62 0.05 7.07
CA SER A 33 6.72 0.22 8.02
C SER A 33 7.92 -0.66 7.64
N GLY A 34 9.14 -0.14 7.80
CA GLY A 34 10.39 -0.88 7.51
C GLY A 34 10.74 -1.99 8.51
N GLY A 35 9.78 -2.81 8.92
CA GLY A 35 9.88 -3.80 10.00
C GLY A 35 10.53 -5.16 9.64
N CYS A 36 11.19 -5.76 10.64
CA CYS A 36 12.27 -6.77 10.58
C CYS A 36 11.87 -8.25 10.33
N CYS A 37 10.64 -8.60 9.91
CA CYS A 37 10.27 -10.03 9.78
C CYS A 37 9.70 -10.50 8.43
N ASP A 38 9.63 -9.62 7.43
CA ASP A 38 9.37 -9.98 6.02
C ASP A 38 9.61 -8.75 5.10
N GLY A 39 9.89 -7.59 5.69
CA GLY A 39 10.56 -6.45 5.07
C GLY A 39 9.98 -6.03 3.74
N SER A 40 8.74 -5.49 3.72
CA SER A 40 8.19 -4.54 2.73
C SER A 40 6.70 -4.69 2.41
N ALA A 41 5.99 -5.70 2.94
CA ALA A 41 4.56 -5.83 2.64
C ALA A 41 3.77 -4.62 3.19
N PRO A 42 2.98 -3.93 2.36
CA PRO A 42 2.13 -2.84 2.82
C PRO A 42 0.94 -3.46 3.55
N MET A 43 0.56 -2.88 4.68
CA MET A 43 -0.61 -3.33 5.44
C MET A 43 -1.80 -2.44 5.13
N CYS A 44 -2.96 -3.05 4.90
CA CYS A 44 -4.22 -2.35 4.60
C CYS A 44 -5.06 -2.24 5.86
N TYR A 45 -5.53 -1.02 6.15
CA TYR A 45 -6.34 -0.65 7.31
C TYR A 45 -7.54 0.18 6.85
N PRO A 46 -8.61 0.29 7.65
CA PRO A 46 -9.58 1.36 7.49
C PRO A 46 -8.91 2.73 7.64
N GLU A 47 -9.33 3.71 6.84
CA GLU A 47 -8.80 5.07 6.87
C GLU A 47 -8.89 5.66 8.28
N GLY A 48 -7.76 6.15 8.80
CA GLY A 48 -7.66 6.73 10.15
C GLY A 48 -7.50 5.71 11.30
N GLU A 49 -7.54 4.40 11.04
CA GLU A 49 -7.29 3.39 12.08
C GLU A 49 -5.80 3.35 12.46
N PHE A 50 -4.92 3.40 11.46
CA PHE A 50 -3.49 3.55 11.69
C PHE A 50 -3.15 5.03 11.94
N ARG A 51 -2.65 5.35 13.13
CA ARG A 51 -2.24 6.71 13.48
C ARG A 51 -0.90 7.05 12.84
N THR A 52 -0.94 7.78 11.73
CA THR A 52 0.24 8.36 11.11
C THR A 52 0.74 9.58 11.91
N GLY A 53 2.05 9.83 11.86
CA GLY A 53 2.68 10.97 12.54
C GLY A 53 3.81 11.61 11.73
N GLY A 54 4.59 12.50 12.33
CA GLY A 54 5.68 13.23 11.64
C GLY A 54 6.81 12.34 11.09
N SER A 55 6.84 11.07 11.50
CA SER A 55 7.75 10.03 11.02
C SER A 55 7.17 9.21 9.86
N ASP A 56 5.98 9.53 9.37
CA ASP A 56 5.34 8.89 8.22
C ASP A 56 5.21 9.90 7.08
N VAL A 57 5.28 9.40 5.86
CA VAL A 57 5.21 10.19 4.62
C VAL A 57 4.06 9.64 3.80
N LEU A 58 3.13 10.52 3.41
CA LEU A 58 2.12 10.20 2.40
C LEU A 58 2.85 10.10 1.05
N LEU A 59 2.89 8.89 0.50
CA LEU A 59 3.62 8.59 -0.73
C LEU A 59 2.75 8.75 -1.97
N ALA A 60 1.47 8.36 -1.87
CA ALA A 60 0.49 8.46 -2.94
C ALA A 60 -0.94 8.45 -2.38
N GLU A 61 -1.85 9.05 -3.13
CA GLU A 61 -3.29 8.84 -3.01
C GLU A 61 -3.71 8.01 -4.23
N LEU A 62 -4.12 6.77 -3.98
CA LEU A 62 -4.37 5.79 -5.04
C LEU A 62 -5.84 5.83 -5.44
N GLU A 63 -6.11 6.25 -6.68
CA GLU A 63 -7.45 6.14 -7.25
C GLU A 63 -7.70 4.71 -7.73
N VAL A 64 -8.78 4.09 -7.26
CA VAL A 64 -9.19 2.74 -7.65
C VAL A 64 -10.62 2.82 -8.18
N ASP A 65 -10.84 2.38 -9.41
CA ASP A 65 -12.18 2.34 -9.98
C ASP A 65 -13.12 1.49 -9.10
N GLY A 66 -14.30 2.00 -8.81
CA GLY A 66 -15.26 1.40 -7.88
C GLY A 66 -15.00 1.65 -6.39
N VAL A 67 -13.95 2.39 -6.03
CA VAL A 67 -13.72 2.92 -4.68
C VAL A 67 -13.98 4.43 -4.72
N ALA A 68 -14.87 4.93 -3.86
CA ALA A 68 -15.30 6.34 -3.92
C ALA A 68 -14.22 7.31 -3.41
N GLU A 69 -13.50 6.91 -2.36
CA GLU A 69 -12.40 7.68 -1.78
C GLU A 69 -11.03 7.16 -2.27
N PRO A 70 -10.05 8.05 -2.49
CA PRO A 70 -8.69 7.61 -2.78
C PRO A 70 -8.11 6.83 -1.60
N VAL A 71 -7.38 5.76 -1.88
CA VAL A 71 -6.72 4.94 -0.86
C VAL A 71 -5.37 5.56 -0.53
N SER A 72 -5.21 6.07 0.69
CA SER A 72 -3.99 6.77 1.10
C SER A 72 -2.84 5.78 1.34
N PHE A 73 -1.67 5.98 0.72
CA PHE A 73 -0.51 5.10 0.89
C PHE A 73 0.59 5.80 1.69
N TRP A 74 0.81 5.34 2.92
CA TRP A 74 1.79 5.88 3.84
C TRP A 74 3.01 4.98 3.98
N ILE A 75 4.17 5.58 4.14
CA ILE A 75 5.44 4.87 4.36
C ILE A 75 6.24 5.55 5.47
N SER A 76 6.97 4.78 6.29
CA SER A 76 7.84 5.39 7.30
C SER A 76 8.95 6.22 6.65
N ARG A 77 9.29 7.38 7.23
CA ARG A 77 10.34 8.29 6.73
C ARG A 77 11.67 7.58 6.50
N SER A 78 12.06 6.70 7.42
CA SER A 78 13.27 5.87 7.29
C SER A 78 13.25 4.98 6.05
N GLN A 79 12.10 4.44 5.68
CA GLN A 79 11.94 3.61 4.49
C GLN A 79 11.84 4.47 3.23
N TYR A 80 11.18 5.63 3.33
CA TYR A 80 11.12 6.63 2.27
C TYR A 80 12.51 7.11 1.84
N GLU A 81 13.42 7.39 2.79
CA GLU A 81 14.80 7.83 2.47
C GLU A 81 15.54 6.80 1.60
N VAL A 82 15.31 5.51 1.83
CA VAL A 82 15.92 4.41 1.05
C VAL A 82 15.22 4.23 -0.31
N TRP A 83 13.91 4.48 -0.39
CA TRP A 83 13.07 4.14 -1.56
C TRP A 83 12.62 5.35 -2.38
N SER A 84 13.09 6.55 -2.06
CA SER A 84 12.69 7.83 -2.67
C SER A 84 12.87 7.89 -4.20
N HIS A 85 13.73 7.04 -4.75
CA HIS A 85 14.00 6.89 -6.19
C HIS A 85 13.44 5.60 -6.80
N THR A 86 12.49 4.95 -6.12
CA THR A 86 11.96 3.64 -6.50
C THR A 86 10.48 3.73 -6.80
N ARG A 87 10.03 3.04 -7.86
CA ARG A 87 8.59 2.84 -8.10
C ARG A 87 8.13 1.61 -7.36
N LEU A 88 7.03 1.76 -6.64
CA LEU A 88 6.39 0.68 -5.90
C LEU A 88 5.21 0.14 -6.70
N ILE A 89 5.09 -1.18 -6.76
CA ILE A 89 3.94 -1.86 -7.33
C ILE A 89 3.34 -2.69 -6.21
N VAL A 90 2.11 -2.37 -5.82
CA VAL A 90 1.35 -3.14 -4.83
C VAL A 90 0.62 -4.26 -5.57
N ASP A 91 0.91 -5.49 -5.16
CA ASP A 91 0.39 -6.72 -5.72
C ASP A 91 -0.27 -7.56 -4.61
N VAL A 92 -0.99 -8.61 -5.00
CA VAL A 92 -1.64 -9.54 -4.05
C VAL A 92 -1.15 -10.95 -4.34
N VAL A 93 -0.74 -11.66 -3.28
CA VAL A 93 -0.30 -13.05 -3.37
C VAL A 93 -1.00 -13.90 -2.33
N ALA A 94 -1.19 -15.18 -2.64
CA ALA A 94 -1.68 -16.15 -1.66
C ALA A 94 -0.68 -16.29 -0.51
N GLY A 95 -1.18 -16.29 0.72
CA GLY A 95 -0.35 -16.39 1.91
C GLY A 95 -1.03 -15.81 3.13
N ARG A 96 -0.57 -16.18 4.32
CA ARG A 96 -1.02 -15.52 5.55
C ARG A 96 -0.42 -14.11 5.58
N GLY A 97 -1.27 -13.10 5.42
CA GLY A 97 -0.94 -11.73 5.76
C GLY A 97 -0.66 -11.55 7.25
N SER A 98 -0.19 -10.37 7.62
CA SER A 98 -0.14 -9.98 9.02
C SER A 98 -1.56 -10.01 9.59
N GLY A 99 -1.77 -10.58 10.78
CA GLY A 99 -3.10 -10.64 11.41
C GLY A 99 -3.72 -9.27 11.73
N PHE A 100 -2.99 -8.20 11.48
CA PHE A 100 -3.44 -6.81 11.60
C PHE A 100 -3.94 -6.20 10.28
N SER A 101 -3.70 -6.86 9.14
CA SER A 101 -4.11 -6.36 7.82
C SER A 101 -5.48 -6.92 7.44
N LEU A 102 -6.33 -6.09 6.83
CA LEU A 102 -7.74 -6.42 6.54
C LEU A 102 -7.92 -7.66 5.65
N GLU A 103 -6.96 -7.98 4.78
CA GLU A 103 -7.04 -9.13 3.86
C GLU A 103 -6.67 -10.47 4.50
N ALA A 104 -6.19 -10.47 5.74
CA ALA A 104 -5.74 -11.70 6.41
C ALA A 104 -6.82 -12.81 6.47
N PRO A 105 -8.12 -12.53 6.68
CA PRO A 105 -9.19 -13.54 6.64
C PRO A 105 -9.40 -14.16 5.25
N GLU A 106 -9.05 -13.45 4.18
CA GLU A 106 -9.20 -13.90 2.78
C GLU A 106 -8.08 -14.87 2.34
N GLY A 107 -7.10 -15.14 3.21
CA GLY A 107 -5.99 -16.07 2.93
C GLY A 107 -4.97 -15.54 1.93
N VAL A 108 -5.00 -14.23 1.67
CA VAL A 108 -4.06 -13.51 0.82
C VAL A 108 -3.28 -12.47 1.63
N ARG A 109 -2.27 -11.85 1.00
CA ARG A 109 -1.55 -10.70 1.54
C ARG A 109 -1.15 -9.74 0.44
N PHE A 110 -1.10 -8.45 0.78
CA PHE A 110 -0.47 -7.48 -0.11
C PHE A 110 1.05 -7.66 -0.15
N LEU A 111 1.65 -7.33 -1.28
CA LEU A 111 3.08 -7.40 -1.54
C LEU A 111 3.52 -6.16 -2.30
N THR A 112 4.44 -5.38 -1.73
CA THR A 112 5.09 -4.30 -2.48
C THR A 112 6.28 -4.86 -3.24
N ARG A 113 6.27 -4.71 -4.56
CA ARG A 113 7.42 -4.97 -5.43
C ARG A 113 8.05 -3.62 -5.80
N SER A 114 9.37 -3.54 -5.79
CA SER A 114 10.09 -2.37 -6.27
C SER A 114 10.62 -2.58 -7.69
N ARG A 115 10.45 -1.58 -8.55
CA ARG A 115 11.19 -1.49 -9.82
C ARG A 115 12.13 -0.29 -9.74
N VAL A 116 13.43 -0.55 -9.92
CA VAL A 116 14.42 0.51 -10.13
C VAL A 116 14.13 1.14 -11.49
N VAL A 117 13.79 2.42 -11.49
CA VAL A 117 13.75 3.22 -12.72
C VAL A 117 15.19 3.63 -12.96
N GLY A 118 15.81 3.07 -14.00
CA GLY A 118 17.21 3.34 -14.34
C GLY A 118 17.44 4.83 -14.64
N ALA A 119 18.62 5.31 -14.21
CA ALA A 119 19.16 6.63 -14.47
C ALA A 119 19.28 6.98 -15.96
#